data_AF-A0A9E7D3Q1-F1
#
_entry.id   AF-A0A9E7D3Q1-F1
#
_cell.length_a   1.000
_cell.length_b   1.000
_cell.length_c   1.000
_cell.angle_alpha   90.00
_cell.angle_beta   90.00
_cell.angle_gamma   90.00
#
_symmetry.space_group_name_H-M   'P 1'
#
loop_
_entity.id
_entity.type
_entity.pdbx_description
1 polymer ?
#
loop_
_entity_poly.entity_id
_entity_poly.type
_entity_poly.pdbx_seq_one_letter_code
_entity_poly.pdbx_strand_id
1 'polypeptide(L)'
;MSDIWFRTGEATVLAADGQFTDAMPEVLIGSVRGPAGQAFASMMGQVQGHTRMFVVRDLNQQVRPATMMTTKATIHTLEYVDLLGGVVQGAIGDAIVDALAEGILPKDQADELCMIVMVWLDPRCAEDPNLDKADLYRTNYEAMKLALERAMTGKPTVDELIANRKTVKHYALDGVVEY
;
A
#
# COMPACT_ATOMS: atom_id res chain seq x y z
N MET A 1 -9.21 -4.05 23.67
CA MET A 1 -8.33 -3.17 22.86
C MET A 1 -9.15 -1.96 22.42
N SER A 2 -8.52 -0.81 22.15
CA SER A 2 -9.22 0.35 21.59
C SER A 2 -9.73 0.03 20.19
N ASP A 3 -10.95 0.46 19.88
CA ASP A 3 -11.57 0.26 18.57
C ASP A 3 -10.76 0.98 17.46
N ILE A 4 -10.38 0.25 16.41
CA ILE A 4 -9.65 0.79 15.27
C ILE A 4 -10.69 1.32 14.27
N TRP A 5 -11.10 2.57 14.51
CA TRP A 5 -12.17 3.19 13.74
C TRP A 5 -11.73 3.63 12.34
N PHE A 6 -10.64 4.39 12.28
CA PHE A 6 -10.10 4.97 11.05
C PHE A 6 -8.63 5.32 11.23
N ARG A 7 -7.75 4.62 10.52
CA ARG A 7 -6.30 4.83 10.53
C ARG A 7 -5.80 4.90 9.11
N THR A 8 -4.88 5.82 8.85
CA THR A 8 -4.25 5.97 7.55
C THR A 8 -2.75 5.93 7.69
N GLY A 9 -2.07 5.35 6.71
CA GLY A 9 -0.62 5.33 6.63
C GLY A 9 -0.16 5.39 5.19
N GLU A 10 1.08 5.83 5.02
CA GLU A 10 1.80 5.79 3.76
C GLU A 10 3.25 5.44 4.04
N ALA A 11 3.91 4.91 3.02
CA ALA A 11 5.36 4.83 3.01
C ALA A 11 5.88 4.94 1.58
N THR A 12 7.17 5.29 1.45
CA THR A 12 7.92 5.19 0.20
C THR A 12 9.16 4.36 0.45
N VAL A 13 9.38 3.34 -0.38
CA VAL A 13 10.66 2.62 -0.46
C VAL A 13 11.19 2.77 -1.87
N LEU A 14 12.43 3.25 -1.96
CA LEU A 14 13.06 3.54 -3.22
C LEU A 14 13.57 2.26 -3.90
N ALA A 15 13.50 2.27 -5.22
CA ALA A 15 14.07 1.27 -6.11
C ALA A 15 15.58 1.15 -5.93
N ALA A 16 16.14 0.00 -6.33
CA ALA A 16 17.56 -0.10 -6.62
C ALA A 16 17.96 0.82 -7.79
N ASP A 17 19.23 1.23 -7.84
CA ASP A 17 19.74 2.10 -8.91
C ASP A 17 19.44 1.51 -10.30
N GLY A 18 18.83 2.33 -11.17
CA GLY A 18 18.49 1.94 -12.53
C GLY A 18 17.19 1.15 -12.68
N GLN A 19 16.43 0.92 -11.59
CA GLN A 19 15.11 0.32 -11.62
C GLN A 19 13.99 1.37 -11.47
N PHE A 20 12.77 1.01 -11.87
CA PHE A 20 11.55 1.84 -11.72
C PHE A 20 10.59 1.30 -10.66
N THR A 21 11.12 0.49 -9.75
CA THR A 21 10.39 -0.36 -8.80
C THR A 21 10.01 0.36 -7.51
N ASP A 22 10.09 1.69 -7.45
CA ASP A 22 9.71 2.47 -6.26
C ASP A 22 8.27 2.14 -5.85
N ALA A 23 8.05 1.92 -4.56
CA ALA A 23 6.75 1.57 -4.03
C ALA A 23 6.23 2.65 -3.09
N MET A 24 4.99 3.09 -3.31
CA MET A 24 4.34 4.15 -2.53
C MET A 24 2.90 3.78 -2.15
N PRO A 25 2.68 2.76 -1.29
CA PRO A 25 1.34 2.40 -0.85
C PRO A 25 0.73 3.47 0.05
N GLU A 26 -0.56 3.71 -0.15
CA GLU A 26 -1.43 4.44 0.77
C GLU A 26 -2.46 3.45 1.35
N VAL A 27 -2.54 3.37 2.67
CA VAL A 27 -3.40 2.41 3.38
C VAL A 27 -4.44 3.14 4.22
N LEU A 28 -5.68 2.68 4.14
CA LEU A 28 -6.76 2.95 5.09
C LEU A 28 -7.09 1.64 5.82
N ILE A 29 -7.13 1.68 7.14
CA ILE A 29 -7.52 0.58 8.03
C ILE A 29 -8.67 1.05 8.91
N GLY A 30 -9.73 0.27 9.02
CA GLY A 30 -10.83 0.62 9.92
C GLY A 30 -11.86 -0.49 10.08
N SER A 31 -12.79 -0.28 11.01
CA SER A 31 -13.87 -1.21 11.31
C SER A 31 -14.76 -1.47 10.08
N VAL A 32 -15.14 -2.73 9.89
CA VAL A 32 -16.15 -3.14 8.89
C VAL A 32 -17.53 -2.53 9.15
N ARG A 33 -17.78 -2.06 10.37
CA ARG A 33 -19.02 -1.39 10.78
C ARG A 33 -18.98 0.13 10.59
N GLY A 34 -17.83 0.67 10.18
CA GLY A 34 -17.57 2.10 10.08
C GLY A 34 -17.47 2.61 8.64
N PRO A 35 -16.99 3.85 8.45
CA PRO A 35 -16.83 4.45 7.12
C PRO A 35 -15.88 3.66 6.20
N ALA A 36 -14.87 3.00 6.77
CA ALA A 36 -13.97 2.12 6.02
C ALA A 36 -14.74 0.94 5.40
N GLY A 37 -15.58 0.25 6.19
CA GLY A 37 -16.43 -0.84 5.71
C GLY A 37 -17.42 -0.40 4.62
N GLN A 38 -18.05 0.77 4.79
CA GLN A 38 -18.94 1.33 3.77
C GLN A 38 -18.20 1.65 2.47
N ALA A 39 -17.02 2.27 2.56
CA ALA A 39 -16.18 2.57 1.39
C ALA A 39 -15.73 1.29 0.69
N PHE A 40 -15.27 0.28 1.46
CA PHE A 40 -14.86 -1.02 0.95
C PHE A 40 -15.99 -1.71 0.19
N ALA A 41 -17.19 -1.76 0.78
CA ALA A 41 -18.36 -2.34 0.13
C ALA A 41 -18.75 -1.58 -1.15
N SER A 42 -18.64 -0.26 -1.14
CA SER A 42 -18.91 0.59 -2.32
C SER A 42 -17.87 0.43 -3.43
N MET A 43 -16.67 -0.05 -3.09
CA MET A 43 -15.62 -0.37 -4.06
C MET A 43 -15.83 -1.72 -4.77
N MET A 44 -16.79 -2.54 -4.33
CA MET A 44 -17.15 -3.80 -4.99
C MET A 44 -17.73 -3.53 -6.38
N GLY A 45 -16.87 -3.54 -7.38
CA GLY A 45 -17.18 -3.24 -8.78
C GLY A 45 -15.92 -2.79 -9.52
N GLN A 46 -15.96 -2.80 -10.84
CA GLN A 46 -14.80 -2.44 -11.66
C GLN A 46 -14.92 -1.03 -12.25
N VAL A 47 -13.79 -0.36 -12.35
CA VAL A 47 -13.64 0.93 -13.02
C VAL A 47 -12.61 0.77 -14.12
N GLN A 48 -12.94 1.24 -15.32
CA GLN A 48 -12.05 1.16 -16.47
C GLN A 48 -10.70 1.83 -16.15
N GLY A 49 -9.61 1.09 -16.38
CA GLY A 49 -8.24 1.55 -16.12
C GLY A 49 -7.80 1.51 -14.65
N HIS A 50 -8.71 1.24 -13.70
CA HIS A 50 -8.43 1.21 -12.26
C HIS A 50 -9.17 0.03 -11.61
N THR A 51 -8.78 -1.18 -12.00
CA THR A 51 -9.33 -2.42 -11.47
C THR A 51 -9.18 -2.46 -9.96
N ARG A 52 -10.24 -2.92 -9.29
CA ARG A 52 -10.32 -3.09 -7.84
C ARG A 52 -10.43 -4.57 -7.54
N MET A 53 -9.52 -5.10 -6.74
CA MET A 53 -9.48 -6.53 -6.44
C MET A 53 -9.10 -6.78 -4.99
N PHE A 54 -9.51 -7.92 -4.46
CA PHE A 54 -9.03 -8.35 -3.16
C PHE A 54 -7.55 -8.68 -3.24
N VAL A 55 -6.81 -8.35 -2.18
CA VAL A 55 -5.46 -8.88 -2.00
C VAL A 55 -5.57 -10.35 -1.61
N VAL A 56 -4.89 -11.21 -2.36
CA VAL A 56 -4.71 -12.63 -2.04
C VAL A 56 -3.22 -12.98 -1.98
N ARG A 57 -2.85 -13.92 -1.12
CA ARG A 57 -1.50 -14.51 -1.10
C ARG A 57 -1.28 -15.46 -2.26
N ASP A 58 -2.32 -16.25 -2.56
CA ASP A 58 -2.37 -17.23 -3.64
C ASP A 58 -3.84 -17.61 -3.88
N LEU A 59 -4.09 -18.55 -4.79
CA LEU A 59 -5.39 -19.13 -5.08
C LEU A 59 -6.10 -19.60 -3.79
N ASN A 60 -7.30 -19.06 -3.56
CA ASN A 60 -8.12 -19.36 -2.38
C ASN A 60 -7.47 -18.97 -1.04
N GLN A 61 -6.50 -18.04 -1.03
CA GLN A 61 -5.80 -17.55 0.17
C GLN A 61 -5.94 -16.02 0.29
N GLN A 62 -7.17 -15.53 0.45
CA GLN A 62 -7.41 -14.10 0.72
C GLN A 62 -6.81 -13.70 2.07
N VAL A 63 -6.12 -12.56 2.13
CA VAL A 63 -5.56 -12.06 3.39
C VAL A 63 -6.64 -11.59 4.36
N ARG A 64 -6.25 -11.50 5.63
CA ARG A 64 -7.00 -10.82 6.70
C ARG A 64 -6.13 -9.70 7.28
N PRO A 65 -6.69 -8.54 7.67
CA PRO A 65 -8.06 -8.08 7.40
C PRO A 65 -8.42 -8.07 5.91
N ALA A 66 -9.71 -8.18 5.58
CA ALA A 66 -10.13 -8.18 4.19
C ALA A 66 -9.64 -6.89 3.52
N THR A 67 -8.89 -7.02 2.43
CA THR A 67 -8.16 -5.90 1.83
C THR A 67 -8.53 -5.73 0.36
N MET A 68 -8.94 -4.52 -0.01
CA MET A 68 -9.20 -4.12 -1.39
C MET A 68 -7.98 -3.33 -1.89
N MET A 69 -7.36 -3.74 -2.99
CA MET A 69 -6.30 -2.99 -3.65
C MET A 69 -6.77 -2.38 -4.98
N THR A 70 -6.24 -1.21 -5.29
CA THR A 70 -6.34 -0.56 -6.60
C THR A 70 -5.01 0.10 -6.94
N THR A 71 -4.75 0.35 -8.22
CA THR A 71 -3.59 1.12 -8.68
C THR A 71 -3.89 2.63 -8.69
N LYS A 72 -2.85 3.45 -8.49
CA LYS A 72 -2.85 4.91 -8.68
C LYS A 72 -2.62 5.33 -10.14
N ALA A 73 -2.03 4.45 -10.94
CA ALA A 73 -1.75 4.70 -12.35
C ALA A 73 -2.79 4.00 -13.24
N THR A 74 -3.10 4.60 -14.39
CA THR A 74 -4.07 4.00 -15.31
C THR A 74 -3.47 2.76 -15.97
N ILE A 75 -4.19 1.65 -15.94
CA ILE A 75 -3.80 0.39 -16.59
C ILE A 75 -4.00 0.52 -18.10
N HIS A 76 -2.92 0.27 -18.86
CA HIS A 76 -2.93 0.33 -20.33
C HIS A 76 -2.59 -1.00 -21.00
N THR A 77 -1.83 -1.88 -20.34
CA THR A 77 -1.27 -3.09 -20.94
C THR A 77 -1.52 -4.32 -20.07
N LEU A 78 -1.44 -5.52 -20.66
CA LEU A 78 -1.58 -6.77 -19.91
C LEU A 78 -0.35 -7.04 -19.05
N GLU A 79 0.83 -6.64 -19.50
CA GLU A 79 2.09 -6.74 -18.76
C GLU A 79 2.00 -5.99 -17.43
N TYR A 80 1.34 -4.82 -17.42
CA TYR A 80 1.06 -4.08 -16.19
C TYR A 80 0.10 -4.86 -15.26
N VAL A 81 -0.95 -5.46 -15.82
CA VAL A 81 -1.90 -6.29 -15.07
C VAL A 81 -1.18 -7.48 -14.42
N ASP A 82 -0.29 -8.13 -15.15
CA ASP A 82 0.47 -9.29 -14.68
C ASP A 82 1.42 -8.92 -13.53
N LEU A 83 2.06 -7.75 -13.57
CA LEU A 83 2.89 -7.25 -12.47
C LEU A 83 2.04 -6.86 -11.25
N LEU A 84 0.95 -6.12 -11.47
CA LEU A 84 0.05 -5.66 -10.40
C LEU A 84 -0.61 -6.85 -9.68
N GLY A 85 -1.16 -7.79 -10.43
CA GLY A 85 -1.83 -8.98 -9.92
C GLY A 85 -0.89 -10.11 -9.50
N GLY A 86 0.36 -10.07 -9.95
CA GLY A 86 1.40 -11.03 -9.59
C GLY A 86 2.29 -10.54 -8.46
N VAL A 87 3.48 -10.04 -8.82
CA VAL A 87 4.56 -9.71 -7.88
C VAL A 87 4.11 -8.68 -6.84
N VAL A 88 3.43 -7.62 -7.26
CA VAL A 88 3.00 -6.53 -6.38
C VAL A 88 1.95 -7.01 -5.38
N GLN A 89 0.89 -7.69 -5.85
CA GLN A 89 -0.12 -8.26 -4.97
C GLN A 89 0.46 -9.29 -4.00
N GLY A 90 1.37 -10.16 -4.47
CA GLY A 90 2.06 -11.12 -3.63
C GLY A 90 2.83 -10.45 -2.49
N ALA A 91 3.64 -9.43 -2.80
CA ALA A 91 4.42 -8.67 -1.83
C ALA A 91 3.53 -7.99 -0.77
N ILE A 92 2.43 -7.35 -1.21
CA ILE A 92 1.45 -6.73 -0.30
C ILE A 92 0.79 -7.78 0.59
N GLY A 93 0.40 -8.92 0.02
CA GLY A 93 -0.20 -10.01 0.77
C GLY A 93 0.74 -10.56 1.85
N ASP A 94 2.03 -10.78 1.51
CA ASP A 94 3.05 -11.20 2.47
C ASP A 94 3.22 -10.20 3.61
N ALA A 95 3.34 -8.91 3.28
CA ALA A 95 3.49 -7.86 4.27
C ALA A 95 2.32 -7.80 5.25
N ILE A 96 1.09 -8.03 4.79
CA ILE A 96 -0.11 -8.07 5.65
C ILE A 96 -0.07 -9.29 6.60
N VAL A 97 0.28 -10.47 6.08
CA VAL A 97 0.37 -11.70 6.89
C VAL A 97 1.48 -11.59 7.93
N ASP A 98 2.64 -11.05 7.56
CA ASP A 98 3.73 -10.83 8.50
C ASP A 98 3.39 -9.74 9.52
N ALA A 99 2.68 -8.67 9.12
CA ALA A 99 2.20 -7.65 10.04
C ALA A 99 1.24 -8.22 11.11
N LEU A 100 0.40 -9.20 10.74
CA LEU A 100 -0.36 -9.97 11.72
C LEU A 100 0.58 -10.79 12.61
N ALA A 101 1.50 -11.55 12.02
CA ALA A 101 2.41 -12.44 12.74
C ALA A 101 3.21 -11.71 13.83
N GLU A 102 3.70 -10.51 13.50
CA GLU A 102 4.51 -9.62 14.33
C GLU A 102 3.70 -8.72 15.27
N GLY A 103 2.37 -8.71 15.14
CA GLY A 103 1.48 -7.93 16.01
C GLY A 103 1.39 -6.44 15.66
N ILE A 104 1.86 -6.03 14.48
CA ILE A 104 1.56 -4.70 13.92
C ILE A 104 0.06 -4.57 13.70
N LEU A 105 -0.55 -5.60 13.12
CA LEU A 105 -2.00 -5.76 13.01
C LEU A 105 -2.50 -6.71 14.12
N PRO A 106 -3.61 -6.36 14.81
CA PRO A 106 -4.17 -7.20 15.87
C PRO A 106 -4.87 -8.44 15.27
N LYS A 107 -4.33 -9.64 15.56
CA LYS A 107 -4.89 -10.92 15.10
C LYS A 107 -6.33 -11.15 15.55
N ASP A 108 -6.66 -10.73 16.77
CA ASP A 108 -7.97 -10.92 17.39
C ASP A 108 -9.06 -10.00 16.83
N GLN A 109 -8.69 -9.00 16.03
CA GLN A 109 -9.62 -8.08 15.36
C GLN A 109 -9.56 -8.20 13.84
N ALA A 110 -8.79 -9.14 13.29
CA ALA A 110 -8.53 -9.19 11.84
C ALA A 110 -9.82 -9.33 11.00
N ASP A 111 -10.83 -10.05 11.51
CA ASP A 111 -12.13 -10.22 10.84
C ASP A 111 -13.12 -9.06 11.09
N GLU A 112 -12.84 -8.18 12.06
CA GLU A 112 -13.65 -6.99 12.37
C GLU A 112 -13.13 -5.72 11.67
N LEU A 113 -12.01 -5.84 10.96
CA LEU A 113 -11.37 -4.77 10.21
C LEU A 113 -11.43 -5.03 8.70
N CYS A 114 -11.34 -3.95 7.93
CA CYS A 114 -11.07 -3.99 6.51
C CYS A 114 -9.99 -2.97 6.14
N MET A 115 -9.35 -3.19 5.01
CA MET A 115 -8.34 -2.29 4.47
C MET A 115 -8.63 -1.89 3.02
N ILE A 116 -8.31 -0.65 2.68
CA ILE A 116 -8.26 -0.16 1.31
C ILE A 116 -6.84 0.30 1.05
N VAL A 117 -6.26 -0.18 -0.05
CA VAL A 117 -4.87 0.07 -0.42
C VAL A 117 -4.81 0.64 -1.83
N MET A 118 -4.14 1.78 -1.98
CA MET A 118 -3.82 2.35 -3.28
C MET A 118 -2.32 2.20 -3.54
N VAL A 119 -1.97 1.59 -4.66
CA VAL A 119 -0.59 1.19 -4.96
C VAL A 119 -0.05 1.99 -6.14
N TRP A 120 1.16 2.53 -5.98
CA TRP A 120 1.94 3.00 -7.12
C TRP A 120 2.72 1.82 -7.70
N LEU A 121 2.51 1.54 -8.99
CA LEU A 121 3.38 0.72 -9.81
C LEU A 121 3.70 1.57 -11.04
N ASP A 122 4.96 1.93 -11.21
CA ASP A 122 5.40 2.77 -12.31
C ASP A 122 5.08 2.10 -13.66
N PRO A 123 4.36 2.75 -14.59
CA PRO A 123 4.05 2.17 -15.89
C PRO A 123 5.28 1.66 -16.66
N ARG A 124 6.46 2.28 -16.46
CA ARG A 124 7.71 1.85 -17.09
C ARG A 124 8.15 0.45 -16.66
N CYS A 125 7.72 -0.04 -15.49
CA CYS A 125 7.99 -1.42 -15.10
C CYS A 125 7.43 -2.44 -16.12
N ALA A 126 6.27 -2.16 -16.71
CA ALA A 126 5.66 -3.03 -17.72
C ALA A 126 6.37 -2.97 -19.08
N GLU A 127 7.19 -1.94 -19.30
CA GLU A 127 7.92 -1.69 -20.55
C GLU A 127 9.39 -2.12 -20.46
N ASP A 128 9.92 -2.33 -19.24
CA ASP A 128 11.33 -2.63 -19.01
C ASP A 128 11.65 -4.12 -19.24
N PRO A 129 12.43 -4.48 -20.28
CA PRO A 129 12.82 -5.87 -20.53
C PRO A 129 13.77 -6.45 -19.48
N ASN A 130 14.40 -5.61 -18.66
CA ASN A 130 15.35 -6.00 -17.62
C ASN A 130 14.81 -5.72 -16.21
N LEU A 131 13.48 -5.63 -16.06
CA LEU A 131 12.84 -5.39 -14.77
C LEU A 131 13.31 -6.41 -13.71
N ASP A 132 13.86 -5.89 -12.61
CA ASP A 132 14.17 -6.68 -11.43
C ASP A 132 12.89 -6.93 -10.62
N LYS A 133 12.29 -8.10 -10.84
CA LYS A 133 11.08 -8.53 -10.11
C LYS A 133 11.35 -8.79 -8.62
N ALA A 134 12.59 -9.13 -8.23
CA ALA A 134 12.93 -9.32 -6.83
C ALA A 134 12.98 -7.97 -6.10
N ASP A 135 13.53 -6.95 -6.75
CA ASP A 135 13.48 -5.59 -6.23
C ASP A 135 12.05 -5.05 -6.17
N LEU A 136 11.23 -5.28 -7.21
CA LEU A 136 9.81 -4.93 -7.21
C LEU A 136 9.03 -5.56 -6.05
N TYR A 137 9.31 -6.83 -5.75
CA TYR A 137 8.75 -7.50 -4.57
C TYR A 137 9.21 -6.82 -3.28
N ARG A 138 10.53 -6.61 -3.13
CA ARG A 138 11.14 -6.05 -1.92
C ARG A 138 10.56 -4.67 -1.60
N THR A 139 10.55 -3.76 -2.56
CA THR A 139 10.05 -2.39 -2.34
C THR A 139 8.59 -2.38 -1.92
N ASN A 140 7.73 -3.17 -2.59
CA ASN A 140 6.31 -3.24 -2.26
C ASN A 140 6.06 -3.90 -0.90
N TYR A 141 6.80 -4.95 -0.54
CA TYR A 141 6.71 -5.61 0.76
C TYR A 141 7.13 -4.65 1.89
N GLU A 142 8.32 -4.05 1.77
CA GLU A 142 8.88 -3.15 2.79
C GLU A 142 8.01 -1.89 2.96
N ALA A 143 7.58 -1.28 1.84
CA ALA A 143 6.73 -0.10 1.89
C ALA A 143 5.36 -0.41 2.48
N MET A 144 4.74 -1.55 2.11
CA MET A 144 3.45 -1.94 2.67
C MET A 144 3.56 -2.14 4.19
N LYS A 145 4.56 -2.89 4.64
CA LYS A 145 4.76 -3.16 6.07
C LYS A 145 5.00 -1.88 6.88
N LEU A 146 5.83 -0.98 6.35
CA LEU A 146 6.07 0.34 6.97
C LEU A 146 4.79 1.21 6.99
N ALA A 147 3.99 1.20 5.93
CA ALA A 147 2.73 1.94 5.88
C ALA A 147 1.71 1.41 6.91
N LEU A 148 1.63 0.08 7.09
CA LEU A 148 0.81 -0.54 8.13
C LEU A 148 1.28 -0.15 9.53
N GLU A 149 2.58 -0.20 9.80
CA GLU A 149 3.14 0.22 11.09
C GLU A 149 2.83 1.69 11.38
N ARG A 150 3.01 2.58 10.41
CA ARG A 150 2.70 4.01 10.53
C ARG A 150 1.21 4.25 10.79
N ALA A 151 0.32 3.55 10.08
CA ALA A 151 -1.11 3.65 10.28
C ALA A 151 -1.51 3.25 11.71
N MET A 152 -0.94 2.15 12.21
CA MET A 152 -1.26 1.60 13.52
C MET A 152 -0.64 2.40 14.68
N THR A 153 0.49 3.06 14.44
CA THR A 153 1.19 3.89 15.43
C THR A 153 0.85 5.38 15.35
N GLY A 154 0.12 5.81 14.32
CA GLY A 154 -0.24 7.21 14.12
C GLY A 154 0.96 8.10 13.80
N LYS A 155 1.92 7.58 13.03
CA LYS A 155 3.17 8.26 12.71
C LYS A 155 3.25 8.67 11.23
N PRO A 156 3.96 9.77 10.90
CA PRO A 156 4.48 10.76 11.84
C PRO A 156 3.34 11.52 12.56
N THR A 157 3.60 11.93 13.79
CA THR A 157 2.67 12.75 14.58
C THR A 157 2.61 14.17 14.04
N VAL A 158 1.56 14.91 14.41
CA VAL A 158 1.42 16.33 14.06
C VAL A 158 2.61 17.16 14.54
N ASP A 159 3.10 16.89 15.75
CA ASP A 159 4.24 17.61 16.31
C ASP A 159 5.54 17.32 15.55
N GLU A 160 5.79 16.06 15.18
CA GLU A 160 6.94 15.69 14.33
C GLU A 160 6.88 16.37 12.95
N LEU A 161 5.69 16.43 12.35
CA LEU A 161 5.48 17.11 11.07
C LEU A 161 5.76 18.61 11.18
N ILE A 162 5.28 19.28 12.23
CA ILE A 162 5.52 20.70 12.47
C ILE A 162 7.01 20.96 12.70
N ALA A 163 7.66 20.14 13.54
CA ALA A 163 9.08 20.26 13.85
C ALA A 163 9.97 20.10 12.60
N ASN A 164 9.60 19.19 11.70
CA ASN A 164 10.42 18.82 10.56
C ASN A 164 10.04 19.52 9.24
N ARG A 165 9.05 20.43 9.24
CA ARG A 165 8.51 21.13 8.05
C ARG A 165 9.56 21.89 7.20
N LYS A 166 10.73 22.19 7.75
CA LYS A 166 11.84 22.86 7.04
C LYS A 166 13.07 21.97 6.81
N THR A 167 13.15 20.82 7.46
CA THR A 167 14.33 19.93 7.41
C THR A 167 14.09 18.71 6.54
N VAL A 168 12.85 18.20 6.48
CA VAL A 168 12.44 17.15 5.54
C VAL A 168 11.85 17.82 4.31
N LYS A 169 12.41 17.52 3.14
CA LYS A 169 12.06 18.17 1.87
C LYS A 169 11.48 17.14 0.90
N HIS A 170 10.44 17.56 0.19
CA HIS A 170 9.97 16.79 -0.96
C HIS A 170 10.95 16.96 -2.11
N TYR A 171 11.42 15.87 -2.72
CA TYR A 171 12.43 15.91 -3.78
C TYR A 171 12.03 16.83 -4.95
N ALA A 172 10.74 16.81 -5.34
CA ALA A 172 10.21 17.67 -6.41
C ALA A 172 10.19 19.18 -6.08
N LEU A 173 10.56 19.58 -4.85
CA LEU A 173 10.63 20.98 -4.45
C LEU A 173 12.07 21.52 -4.39
N ASP A 174 13.06 20.70 -4.73
CA ASP A 174 14.46 21.14 -4.83
C ASP A 174 14.59 22.24 -5.90
N GLY A 175 15.10 23.40 -5.48
CA GLY A 175 15.19 24.59 -6.33
C GLY A 175 13.87 25.35 -6.55
N VAL A 176 12.74 24.86 -6.02
CA VAL A 176 11.43 25.54 -6.10
C VAL A 176 11.13 26.34 -4.83
N VAL A 177 11.40 25.74 -3.67
CA VAL A 177 11.12 26.34 -2.37
C VAL A 177 12.41 26.41 -1.55
N GLU A 178 12.69 27.59 -1.01
CA GLU A 178 13.68 27.74 0.05
C GLU A 178 13.03 27.42 1.40
N TYR A 179 13.65 26.51 2.15
CA TYR A 179 13.14 26.00 3.42
C TYR A 179 13.77 26.71 4.62
#